data_AF-A0A432JQF3-F1
#
_entry.id   AF-A0A432JQF3-F1
#
_cell.length_a   1.000
_cell.length_b   1.000
_cell.length_c   1.000
_cell.angle_alpha   90.00
_cell.angle_beta   90.00
_cell.angle_gamma   90.00
#
_symmetry.space_group_name_H-M   'P 1'
#
loop_
_entity.id
_entity.type
_entity.pdbx_description
1 polymer ?
#
loop_
_entity_poly.entity_id
_entity_poly.type
_entity_poly.pdbx_seq_one_letter_code
_entity_poly.pdbx_strand_id
1 'polypeptide(L)'
;MISSDSLDEMGFVLDFTELKASVGKWVDLHWDHGFLVNNRDQELSTALKSLQRSKVFEFHSENPTAEVMAKRLFAELQGQYGSLISKVRIWESPNQYSEYSAKRG
;
A
#
# COMPACT_ATOMS: atom_id res chain seq x y z
N MET A 1 -3.31 8.74 6.06
CA MET A 1 -3.59 9.67 7.17
C MET A 1 -2.57 9.40 8.26
N ILE A 2 -1.97 10.46 8.78
CA ILE A 2 -1.06 10.41 9.93
C ILE A 2 -1.73 11.06 11.13
N SER A 3 -1.45 10.60 12.35
CA SER A 3 -2.02 11.13 13.59
C SER A 3 -1.04 10.97 14.75
N SER A 4 -0.92 11.98 15.60
CA SER A 4 -0.16 11.96 16.85
C SER A 4 -0.80 12.92 17.85
N ASP A 5 -0.68 12.62 19.15
CA ASP A 5 -1.12 13.51 20.24
C ASP A 5 -0.13 14.65 20.50
N SER A 6 1.05 14.60 19.87
CA SER A 6 2.11 15.61 20.00
C SER A 6 2.75 15.90 18.64
N LEU A 7 3.39 17.06 18.55
CA LEU A 7 4.14 17.52 17.39
C LEU A 7 5.63 17.57 17.72
N ASP A 8 6.48 17.45 16.71
CA ASP A 8 7.92 17.69 16.86
C ASP A 8 8.24 19.18 17.10
N GLU A 9 9.53 19.51 17.27
CA GLU A 9 10.00 20.88 17.51
C GLU A 9 9.68 21.86 16.38
N MET A 10 9.41 21.34 15.17
CA MET A 10 9.02 22.11 13.99
C MET A 10 7.50 22.18 13.80
N GLY A 11 6.72 21.52 14.67
CA GLY A 11 5.26 21.51 14.61
C GLY A 11 4.67 20.45 13.67
N PHE A 12 5.39 19.38 13.33
CA PHE A 12 4.91 18.31 12.46
C PHE A 12 4.57 17.03 13.22
N VAL A 13 3.59 16.28 12.70
CA VAL A 13 3.42 14.86 13.04
C VAL A 13 4.47 14.02 12.30
N LEU A 14 4.70 14.36 11.03
CA LEU A 14 5.74 13.79 10.17
C LEU A 14 5.94 14.73 8.97
N ASP A 15 7.16 14.83 8.43
CA ASP A 15 7.42 15.62 7.23
C ASP A 15 6.75 14.99 6.00
N PHE A 16 5.83 15.72 5.37
CA PHE A 16 5.10 15.23 4.20
C PHE A 16 5.98 14.99 2.97
N THR A 17 7.12 15.67 2.85
CA THR A 17 8.07 15.49 1.76
C THR A 17 8.73 14.12 1.87
N GLU A 18 9.21 13.78 3.07
CA GLU A 18 9.80 12.47 3.35
C GLU A 18 8.76 11.35 3.19
N LEU A 19 7.55 11.55 3.75
CA LEU A 19 6.46 10.57 3.64
C LEU A 19 6.13 10.26 2.18
N LYS A 20 5.91 11.30 1.37
CA LYS A 20 5.59 11.14 -0.05
C LYS A 20 6.71 10.42 -0.80
N ALA A 21 7.97 10.78 -0.52
CA ALA A 21 9.12 10.16 -1.18
C ALA A 21 9.24 8.67 -0.82
N SER A 22 9.07 8.31 0.46
CA SER A 22 9.13 6.91 0.90
C SER A 22 7.98 6.07 0.35
N VAL A 23 6.74 6.56 0.49
CA VAL A 23 5.54 5.85 0.00
C VAL A 23 5.60 5.71 -1.51
N GLY A 24 5.99 6.78 -2.23
CA GLY A 24 6.16 6.76 -3.69
C GLY A 24 7.15 5.70 -4.13
N LYS A 25 8.37 5.68 -3.56
CA LYS A 25 9.38 4.66 -3.87
C LYS A 25 8.87 3.24 -3.63
N TRP A 26 8.12 3.01 -2.55
CA TRP A 26 7.56 1.69 -2.27
C TRP A 26 6.53 1.29 -3.35
N VAL A 27 5.64 2.21 -3.74
CA VAL A 27 4.65 1.97 -4.81
C VAL A 27 5.36 1.72 -6.15
N ASP A 28 6.34 2.55 -6.51
CA ASP A 28 7.12 2.42 -7.74
C ASP A 28 7.85 1.07 -7.80
N LEU A 29 8.36 0.59 -6.67
CA LEU A 29 9.06 -0.68 -6.59
C LEU A 29 8.12 -1.88 -6.64
N HIS A 30 6.91 -1.79 -6.10
CA HIS A 30 6.04 -2.95 -5.88
C HIS A 30 4.81 -3.00 -6.78
N TRP A 31 4.12 -1.88 -7.00
CA TRP A 31 2.81 -1.87 -7.66
C TRP A 31 2.79 -1.14 -9.00
N ASP A 32 3.50 -0.03 -9.12
CA ASP A 32 3.46 0.76 -10.35
C ASP A 32 4.00 -0.02 -11.54
N HIS A 33 3.38 0.16 -12.71
CA HIS A 33 3.69 -0.58 -13.94
C HIS A 33 3.82 -2.11 -13.76
N GLY A 34 3.08 -2.70 -12.81
CA GLY A 34 3.10 -4.12 -12.51
C GLY A 34 1.72 -4.79 -12.53
N PHE A 35 1.72 -6.12 -12.61
CA PHE A 35 0.53 -6.94 -12.42
C PHE A 35 0.43 -7.37 -10.96
N LEU A 36 -0.66 -6.99 -10.30
CA LEU A 36 -1.00 -7.49 -8.97
C LEU A 36 -1.83 -8.76 -9.14
N VAL A 37 -1.37 -9.87 -8.58
CA VAL A 37 -2.04 -11.17 -8.77
C VAL A 37 -2.19 -11.92 -7.47
N ASN A 38 -3.29 -12.67 -7.34
CA ASN A 38 -3.39 -13.67 -6.29
C ASN A 38 -2.52 -14.86 -6.67
N ASN A 39 -1.61 -15.28 -5.78
CA ASN A 39 -0.71 -16.40 -6.05
C ASN A 39 -1.42 -17.76 -6.19
N ARG A 40 -2.71 -17.84 -5.85
CA ARG A 40 -3.56 -19.02 -6.11
C ARG A 40 -4.04 -19.11 -7.55
N ASP A 41 -3.98 -18.02 -8.31
CA ASP A 41 -4.27 -18.03 -9.75
C ASP A 41 -3.06 -18.55 -10.52
N GLN A 42 -2.91 -19.89 -10.53
CA GLN A 42 -1.75 -20.55 -11.12
C GLN A 42 -1.67 -20.36 -12.63
N GLU A 43 -2.81 -20.27 -13.32
CA GLU A 43 -2.85 -20.08 -14.77
C GLU A 43 -2.31 -18.68 -15.13
N LEU A 44 -2.86 -17.63 -14.51
CA LEU A 44 -2.39 -16.27 -14.73
C LEU A 44 -0.93 -16.10 -14.28
N SER A 45 -0.57 -16.66 -13.13
CA SER A 45 0.81 -16.59 -12.63
C SER A 45 1.81 -17.24 -13.58
N THR A 46 1.45 -18.39 -14.16
CA THR A 46 2.29 -19.09 -15.14
C THR A 46 2.41 -18.29 -16.44
N ALA A 47 1.30 -17.74 -16.93
CA ALA A 47 1.30 -16.89 -18.12
C ALA A 47 2.19 -15.65 -17.93
N LEU A 48 2.07 -14.94 -16.81
CA LEU A 48 2.87 -13.75 -16.52
C LEU A 48 4.36 -14.08 -16.33
N LYS A 49 4.70 -15.21 -15.69
CA LYS A 49 6.10 -15.67 -15.54
C LYS A 49 6.78 -15.95 -16.88
N SER A 50 6.02 -16.26 -17.93
CA SER A 50 6.57 -16.42 -19.28
C SER A 50 6.96 -15.08 -19.95
N LEU A 51 6.48 -13.94 -19.42
CA LEU A 51 6.79 -12.61 -19.93
C LEU A 51 8.07 -12.06 -19.29
N GLN A 52 9.14 -11.94 -20.08
CA GLN A 52 10.49 -11.58 -19.62
C GLN A 52 10.64 -10.19 -18.97
N ARG A 53 9.64 -9.31 -19.08
CA ARG A 53 9.71 -7.92 -18.59
C ARG A 53 8.53 -7.51 -17.71
N SER A 54 7.68 -8.44 -17.30
CA SER A 54 6.53 -8.10 -16.48
C SER A 54 6.93 -8.06 -15.00
N LYS A 55 6.73 -6.90 -14.37
CA LYS A 55 6.78 -6.78 -12.91
C LYS A 55 5.50 -7.43 -12.36
N VAL A 56 5.66 -8.43 -11.50
CA VAL A 56 4.54 -9.14 -10.89
C VAL A 56 4.66 -9.03 -9.38
N PHE A 57 3.58 -8.61 -8.73
CA PHE A 57 3.48 -8.59 -7.29
C PHE A 57 2.40 -9.59 -6.87
N GLU A 58 2.81 -10.63 -6.14
CA GLU A 58 1.93 -11.70 -5.70
C GLU A 58 1.34 -11.37 -4.32
N PHE A 59 0.01 -11.30 -4.25
CA PHE A 59 -0.76 -11.35 -3.00
C PHE A 59 -0.94 -12.82 -2.60
N HIS A 60 -0.64 -13.13 -1.35
CA HIS A 60 -0.71 -14.51 -0.86
C HIS A 60 -2.14 -14.85 -0.45
N SER A 61 -2.81 -15.73 -1.21
CA SER A 61 -4.15 -16.21 -0.88
C SER A 61 -5.25 -15.14 -0.80
N GLU A 62 -5.00 -13.93 -1.31
CA GLU A 62 -5.92 -12.80 -1.31
C GLU A 62 -5.99 -12.19 -2.72
N ASN A 63 -7.18 -11.73 -3.13
CA ASN A 63 -7.34 -10.99 -4.39
C ASN A 63 -6.91 -9.54 -4.18
N PRO A 64 -6.24 -8.90 -5.16
CA PRO A 64 -5.75 -7.53 -5.05
C PRO A 64 -6.88 -6.50 -5.22
N THR A 65 -7.95 -6.61 -4.43
CA THR A 65 -9.03 -5.60 -4.38
C THR A 65 -8.55 -4.34 -3.69
N ALA A 66 -9.27 -3.21 -3.86
CA ALA A 66 -8.92 -1.95 -3.20
C ALA A 66 -8.83 -2.10 -1.67
N GLU A 67 -9.68 -2.93 -1.04
CA GLU A 67 -9.64 -3.26 0.39
C GLU A 67 -8.34 -3.96 0.79
N VAL A 68 -7.97 -5.01 0.07
CA VAL A 68 -6.76 -5.81 0.35
C VAL A 68 -5.51 -4.99 0.11
N MET A 69 -5.49 -4.18 -0.96
CA MET A 69 -4.42 -3.23 -1.23
C MET A 69 -4.30 -2.19 -0.09
N ALA A 70 -5.41 -1.57 0.34
CA ALA A 70 -5.39 -0.61 1.44
C ALA A 70 -4.85 -1.22 2.74
N LYS A 71 -5.28 -2.43 3.08
CA LYS A 71 -4.76 -3.20 4.23
C LYS A 71 -3.27 -3.51 4.11
N ARG A 72 -2.82 -3.95 2.92
CA ARG A 72 -1.41 -4.27 2.67
C ARG A 72 -0.53 -3.03 2.83
N LEU A 73 -0.85 -1.95 2.14
CA LEU A 73 -0.08 -0.71 2.24
C LEU A 73 -0.11 -0.14 3.66
N PHE A 74 -1.25 -0.26 4.37
CA PHE A 74 -1.32 0.11 5.77
C PHE A 74 -0.31 -0.65 6.64
N ALA A 75 -0.21 -1.98 6.48
CA ALA A 75 0.76 -2.80 7.22
C ALA A 75 2.22 -2.41 6.90
N GLU A 76 2.53 -2.14 5.63
CA GLU A 76 3.87 -1.71 5.21
C GLU A 76 4.25 -0.35 5.81
N LEU A 77 3.33 0.62 5.76
CA LEU A 77 3.54 1.93 6.36
C LEU A 77 3.59 1.86 7.89
N GLN A 78 2.82 0.99 8.53
CA GLN A 78 2.94 0.75 9.98
C GLN A 78 4.28 0.14 10.35
N GLY A 79 4.84 -0.74 9.52
CA GLY A 79 6.20 -1.27 9.74
C GLY A 79 7.27 -0.18 9.73
N GLN A 80 7.07 0.89 8.97
CA GLN A 80 8.01 2.01 8.86
C GLN A 80 7.77 3.12 9.89
N TYR A 81 6.51 3.50 10.13
CA TYR A 81 6.14 4.69 10.90
C TYR A 81 5.34 4.39 12.17
N GLY A 82 5.10 3.12 12.47
CA GLY A 82 4.40 2.67 13.67
C GLY A 82 2.96 3.20 13.78
N SER A 83 2.57 3.58 14.99
CA SER A 83 1.22 4.04 15.32
C SER A 83 0.85 5.40 14.72
N LEU A 84 1.80 6.11 14.10
CA LEU A 84 1.51 7.36 13.41
C LEU A 84 0.57 7.15 12.22
N ILE A 85 0.59 5.96 11.59
CA ILE A 85 -0.30 5.63 10.48
C ILE A 85 -1.66 5.23 11.02
N SER A 86 -2.64 6.13 10.87
CA SER A 86 -4.00 5.92 11.37
C SER A 86 -4.94 5.34 10.31
N LYS A 87 -4.70 5.63 9.03
CA LYS A 87 -5.55 5.17 7.92
C LYS A 87 -4.82 5.22 6.57
N VAL A 88 -5.09 4.26 5.70
CA VAL A 88 -4.74 4.27 4.27
C VAL A 88 -6.02 4.21 3.44
N ARG A 89 -6.04 4.97 2.33
CA ARG A 89 -7.11 4.96 1.33
C ARG A 89 -6.51 4.62 -0.03
N ILE A 90 -7.12 3.69 -0.74
CA ILE A 90 -6.79 3.35 -2.14
C ILE A 90 -8.00 3.69 -3.00
N TRP A 91 -7.77 4.49 -4.04
CA TRP A 91 -8.77 4.80 -5.05
C TRP A 91 -8.53 3.89 -6.26
N GLU A 92 -9.53 3.10 -6.66
CA GLU A 92 -9.47 2.32 -7.91
C GLU A 92 -9.83 3.17 -9.12
N SER A 93 -10.67 4.18 -8.90
CA SER A 93 -11.18 5.11 -9.90
C SER A 93 -11.44 6.46 -9.21
N PRO A 94 -11.73 7.53 -9.97
CA PRO A 94 -12.00 8.84 -9.37
C PRO A 94 -13.14 8.85 -8.34
N ASN A 95 -14.09 7.92 -8.45
CA ASN A 95 -15.30 7.89 -7.63
C ASN A 95 -15.41 6.67 -6.70
N GLN A 96 -14.47 5.72 -6.77
CA GLN A 96 -14.53 4.48 -5.99
C GLN A 96 -13.22 4.25 -5.24
N TYR A 97 -13.33 4.03 -3.94
CA TYR A 97 -12.18 3.82 -3.06
C TYR A 97 -12.52 2.84 -1.94
N SER A 98 -11.47 2.29 -1.34
CA SER A 98 -11.53 1.57 -0.08
C SER A 98 -10.56 2.16 0.94
N GLU A 99 -10.89 2.01 2.22
CA GLU A 99 -10.06 2.47 3.34
C GLU A 99 -9.78 1.34 4.31
N TYR A 100 -8.55 1.33 4.82
CA TYR A 100 -8.18 0.54 5.98
C TYR A 100 -7.67 1.47 7.08
N SER A 101 -8.17 1.30 8.29
CA SER A 101 -7.78 2.10 9.46
C SER A 101 -7.58 1.21 10.67
N ALA A 102 -6.65 1.60 11.55
CA ALA A 102 -6.56 0.98 12.86
C ALA A 102 -7.93 1.09 13.57
N LYS A 103 -8.41 -0.01 14.18
CA LYS A 103 -9.51 0.09 15.13
C LYS A 103 -9.01 0.94 16.30
N ARG A 104 -9.59 2.13 16.48
CA ARG A 104 -9.43 2.86 17.75
C ARG A 104 -10.10 2.02 18.82
N GLY A 105 -9.32 1.57 19.80
CA GLY A 105 -9.85 1.11 21.08
C GLY A 105 -10.49 2.27 21.84
#